data_AF-A0A7S1XND1-F1
#
_entry.id   AF-A0A7S1XND1-F1
#
_cell.length_a   1.000
_cell.length_b   1.000
_cell.length_c   1.000
_cell.angle_alpha   90.00
_cell.angle_beta   90.00
_cell.angle_gamma   90.00
#
_symmetry.space_group_name_H-M   'P 1'
#
loop_
_entity.id
_entity.type
_entity.pdbx_description
1 polymer ?
#
loop_
_entity_poly.entity_id
_entity_poly.type
_entity_poly.pdbx_seq_one_letter_code
_entity_poly.pdbx_strand_id
1 'polypeptide(L)'
;GALLFNIGKILQTPEVVRVFIGSFWDKPVQHDFYRSIFASDQTMLLKEISELPRGSFSLKLDELVRRVRLVKVHACILDKLRKEMPSWFNPFRSGAVAQLELIARLDEIFTEVAREYSHFGISEGDFPDADAFRRHLAAAAERHGPSCFRQLPRIDARELMRMQRLLEDVIP
;
A
#
# COMPACT_ATOMS: atom_id res chain seq x y z
N GLY A 1 19.89 -17.94 -20.87
CA GLY A 1 20.90 -17.96 -19.79
C GLY A 1 20.99 -16.63 -19.08
N ALA A 2 21.64 -15.63 -19.68
CA ALA A 2 21.90 -14.32 -19.06
C ALA A 2 20.65 -13.61 -18.50
N LEU A 3 19.51 -13.70 -19.21
CA LEU A 3 18.25 -13.09 -18.78
C LEU A 3 17.80 -13.58 -17.40
N LEU A 4 17.64 -14.89 -17.21
CA LEU A 4 17.15 -15.46 -15.95
C LEU A 4 18.12 -15.19 -14.79
N PHE A 5 19.42 -15.20 -15.06
CA PHE A 5 20.43 -14.86 -14.06
C PHE A 5 20.32 -13.41 -13.59
N ASN A 6 20.04 -12.47 -14.49
CA ASN A 6 19.87 -11.07 -14.14
C ASN A 6 18.52 -10.81 -13.47
N ILE A 7 17.44 -11.46 -13.94
CA ILE A 7 16.11 -11.34 -13.33
C ILE A 7 16.12 -11.83 -11.88
N GLY A 8 16.76 -12.97 -11.59
CA GLY A 8 16.84 -13.52 -10.22
C GLY A 8 17.62 -12.64 -9.23
N LYS A 9 18.48 -11.72 -9.70
CA LYS A 9 19.12 -10.73 -8.82
C LYS A 9 18.20 -9.57 -8.46
N ILE A 10 17.21 -9.27 -9.31
CA ILE A 10 16.31 -8.13 -9.18
C ILE A 10 15.03 -8.55 -8.45
N LEU A 11 14.45 -9.69 -8.84
CA LEU A 11 13.27 -10.23 -8.20
C LEU A 11 13.70 -10.96 -6.93
N GLN A 12 13.47 -10.29 -5.80
CA GLN A 12 13.77 -10.80 -4.46
C GLN A 12 12.72 -11.84 -4.00
N THR A 13 12.34 -12.76 -4.90
CA THR A 13 11.29 -13.76 -4.68
C THR A 13 11.86 -15.15 -4.98
N PRO A 14 11.67 -16.15 -4.10
CA PRO A 14 12.16 -17.51 -4.34
C PRO A 14 11.45 -18.21 -5.51
N GLU A 15 10.33 -17.68 -6.00
CA GLU A 15 9.56 -18.21 -7.11
C GLU A 15 10.23 -17.94 -8.47
N VAL A 16 10.35 -18.98 -9.30
CA VAL A 16 10.90 -18.87 -10.65
C VAL A 16 9.87 -18.22 -11.58
N VAL A 17 10.26 -17.13 -12.23
CA VAL A 17 9.40 -16.43 -13.19
C VAL A 17 9.25 -17.21 -14.49
N ARG A 18 8.01 -17.28 -14.98
CA ARG A 18 7.70 -17.84 -16.29
C ARG A 18 8.14 -16.89 -17.40
N VAL A 19 8.90 -17.42 -18.37
CA VAL A 19 9.34 -16.68 -19.56
C VAL A 19 8.72 -17.32 -20.79
N PHE A 20 7.98 -16.53 -21.58
CA PHE A 20 7.46 -16.94 -22.89
C PHE A 20 8.44 -16.50 -23.97
N ILE A 21 8.90 -17.45 -24.78
CA ILE A 21 9.90 -17.22 -25.81
C ILE A 21 9.20 -17.28 -27.18
N GLY A 22 9.30 -16.21 -27.96
CA GLY A 22 8.68 -16.17 -29.28
C GLY A 22 8.95 -14.89 -30.03
N SER A 23 8.47 -14.85 -31.26
CA SER A 23 8.46 -13.67 -32.10
C SER A 23 7.02 -13.17 -32.23
N PHE A 24 6.67 -12.12 -31.49
CA PHE A 24 5.31 -11.61 -31.37
C PHE A 24 5.02 -10.53 -32.44
N TRP A 25 5.20 -10.89 -33.71
CA TRP A 25 4.97 -10.02 -34.86
C TRP A 25 4.33 -10.80 -36.01
N ASP A 26 3.75 -10.12 -37.00
CA ASP A 26 3.01 -10.77 -38.09
C ASP A 26 3.90 -11.30 -39.23
N LYS A 27 5.23 -11.27 -39.07
CA LYS A 27 6.18 -11.70 -40.12
C LYS A 27 6.65 -13.14 -39.89
N PRO A 28 7.03 -13.88 -40.95
CA PRO A 28 7.52 -15.25 -40.81
C PRO A 28 8.79 -15.31 -39.96
N VAL A 29 8.93 -16.40 -39.22
CA VAL A 29 10.13 -16.68 -38.42
C VAL A 29 11.28 -16.96 -39.40
N GLN A 30 12.43 -16.30 -39.20
CA GLN A 30 13.60 -16.49 -40.07
C GLN A 30 14.24 -17.89 -39.92
N HIS A 31 14.11 -18.49 -38.74
CA HIS A 31 14.65 -19.80 -38.41
C HIS A 31 13.56 -20.74 -37.90
N ASP A 32 13.22 -21.75 -38.69
CA ASP A 32 12.13 -22.69 -38.37
C ASP A 32 12.50 -23.70 -37.25
N PHE A 33 13.77 -23.80 -36.86
CA PHE A 33 14.24 -24.80 -35.89
C PHE A 33 13.49 -24.75 -34.54
N TYR A 34 13.13 -23.56 -34.08
CA TYR A 34 12.41 -23.35 -32.81
C TYR A 34 10.94 -23.01 -32.99
N ARG A 35 10.41 -23.14 -34.21
CA ARG A 35 9.04 -22.68 -34.53
C ARG A 35 7.96 -23.34 -33.68
N SER A 36 8.12 -24.63 -33.37
CA SER A 36 7.18 -25.36 -32.51
C SER A 36 7.15 -24.81 -31.08
N ILE A 37 8.31 -24.47 -30.53
CA ILE A 37 8.44 -23.88 -29.20
C ILE A 37 7.79 -22.49 -29.18
N PHE A 38 8.10 -21.65 -30.17
CA PHE A 38 7.53 -20.30 -30.25
C PHE A 38 6.01 -20.33 -30.40
N ALA A 39 5.47 -21.22 -31.24
CA ALA A 39 4.02 -21.37 -31.40
C ALA A 39 3.35 -21.86 -30.10
N SER A 40 4.00 -22.81 -29.40
CA SER A 40 3.53 -23.31 -28.11
C SER A 40 3.49 -22.19 -27.06
N ASP A 41 4.58 -21.45 -26.88
CA ASP A 41 4.68 -20.36 -25.91
C ASP A 41 3.73 -19.20 -26.24
N GLN A 42 3.57 -18.87 -27.51
CA GLN A 42 2.60 -17.85 -27.96
C GLN A 42 1.17 -18.27 -27.63
N THR A 43 0.80 -19.53 -27.92
CA THR A 43 -0.54 -20.04 -27.60
C THR A 43 -0.79 -20.00 -26.10
N MET A 44 0.22 -20.35 -25.30
CA MET A 44 0.12 -20.36 -23.85
C MET A 44 0.00 -18.95 -23.26
N LEU A 45 0.80 -18.01 -23.77
CA LEU A 45 0.71 -16.59 -23.40
C LEU A 45 -0.69 -16.02 -23.73
N LEU A 46 -1.20 -16.28 -24.93
CA LEU A 46 -2.52 -15.82 -25.34
C LEU A 46 -3.64 -16.42 -24.48
N LYS A 47 -3.51 -17.69 -24.09
CA LYS A 47 -4.41 -18.34 -23.15
C LYS A 47 -4.38 -17.64 -21.79
N GLU A 48 -3.20 -17.41 -21.22
CA GLU A 48 -3.07 -16.70 -19.93
C GLU A 48 -3.66 -15.28 -20.02
N ILE A 49 -3.38 -14.54 -21.09
CA ILE A 49 -3.97 -13.21 -21.33
C ILE A 49 -5.50 -13.29 -21.42
N SER A 50 -6.06 -14.30 -22.09
CA SER A 50 -7.51 -14.49 -22.21
C SER A 50 -8.17 -14.87 -20.88
N GLU A 51 -7.41 -15.45 -19.96
CA GLU A 51 -7.85 -15.85 -18.62
C GLU A 51 -7.69 -14.73 -17.59
N LEU A 52 -6.84 -13.71 -17.85
CA LEU A 52 -6.66 -12.54 -16.96
C LEU A 52 -7.99 -11.90 -16.51
N PRO A 53 -9.01 -11.68 -17.37
CA PRO A 53 -10.28 -11.12 -16.93
C PRO A 53 -10.98 -11.96 -15.87
N ARG A 54 -10.84 -13.30 -15.92
CA ARG A 54 -11.43 -14.22 -14.93
C ARG A 54 -10.73 -14.10 -13.58
N GLY A 55 -9.40 -13.96 -13.57
CA GLY A 55 -8.61 -13.70 -12.35
C GLY A 55 -8.68 -12.25 -11.87
N SER A 56 -9.17 -11.33 -12.70
CA SER A 56 -9.19 -9.89 -12.38
C SER A 56 -10.10 -9.54 -11.22
N PHE A 57 -11.14 -10.34 -10.95
CA PHE A 57 -12.03 -10.12 -9.80
C PHE A 57 -11.27 -10.33 -8.49
N SER A 58 -10.59 -11.47 -8.34
CA SER A 58 -9.77 -11.76 -7.15
C SER A 58 -8.67 -10.71 -6.95
N LEU A 59 -7.98 -10.32 -8.02
CA LEU A 59 -6.95 -9.26 -7.93
C LEU A 59 -7.53 -7.91 -7.52
N LYS A 60 -8.72 -7.55 -8.03
CA LYS A 60 -9.42 -6.32 -7.63
C LYS A 60 -9.89 -6.40 -6.18
N LEU A 61 -10.30 -7.57 -5.72
CA LEU A 61 -10.68 -7.84 -4.35
C LEU A 61 -9.48 -7.67 -3.42
N ASP A 62 -8.34 -8.27 -3.75
CA ASP A 62 -7.09 -8.14 -2.99
C ASP A 62 -6.60 -6.69 -2.94
N GLU A 63 -6.68 -5.98 -4.07
CA GLU A 63 -6.41 -4.54 -4.13
C GLU A 63 -7.34 -3.74 -3.21
N LEU A 64 -8.63 -4.06 -3.23
CA LEU A 64 -9.61 -3.41 -2.37
C LEU A 64 -9.31 -3.68 -0.89
N VAL A 65 -9.03 -4.93 -0.51
CA VAL A 65 -8.64 -5.30 0.87
C VAL A 65 -7.45 -4.47 1.32
N ARG A 66 -6.39 -4.42 0.50
CA ARG A 66 -5.19 -3.66 0.84
C ARG A 66 -5.46 -2.17 0.99
N ARG A 67 -6.29 -1.59 0.11
CA ARG A 67 -6.71 -0.19 0.19
C ARG A 67 -7.53 0.11 1.43
N VAL A 68 -8.47 -0.75 1.79
CA VAL A 68 -9.28 -0.56 3.00
C VAL A 68 -8.38 -0.60 4.24
N ARG A 69 -7.43 -1.55 4.33
CA ARG A 69 -6.46 -1.60 5.42
C ARG A 69 -5.63 -0.32 5.50
N LEU A 70 -5.08 0.13 4.37
CA LEU A 70 -4.31 1.36 4.30
C LEU A 70 -5.12 2.58 4.76
N VAL A 71 -6.36 2.73 4.28
CA VAL A 71 -7.25 3.83 4.67
C VAL A 71 -7.54 3.81 6.17
N LYS A 72 -7.80 2.64 6.76
CA LYS A 72 -8.02 2.50 8.20
C LYS A 72 -6.81 2.97 9.01
N VAL A 73 -5.61 2.52 8.63
CA VAL A 73 -4.36 2.91 9.33
C VAL A 73 -4.11 4.40 9.20
N HIS A 74 -4.23 4.95 8.00
CA HIS A 74 -4.09 6.39 7.77
C HIS A 74 -5.07 7.19 8.63
N ALA A 75 -6.34 6.80 8.66
CA ALA A 75 -7.35 7.48 9.47
C ALA A 75 -7.00 7.44 10.98
N CYS A 76 -6.51 6.31 11.48
CA CYS A 76 -6.13 6.17 12.90
C CYS A 76 -4.90 7.02 13.24
N ILE A 77 -3.89 7.08 12.37
CA ILE A 77 -2.72 7.94 12.53
C ILE A 77 -3.15 9.41 12.58
N LEU A 78 -4.00 9.86 11.64
CA LEU A 78 -4.44 11.24 11.59
C LEU A 78 -5.26 11.65 12.83
N ASP A 79 -6.15 10.76 13.32
CA ASP A 79 -6.90 11.04 14.56
C ASP A 79 -5.99 11.07 15.79
N LYS A 80 -4.97 10.21 15.86
CA LYS A 80 -3.97 10.23 16.94
C LYS A 80 -3.16 11.54 16.91
N LEU A 81 -2.64 11.95 15.75
CA LEU A 81 -1.94 13.23 15.60
C LEU A 81 -2.80 14.41 16.03
N ARG A 82 -4.09 14.40 15.66
CA ARG A 82 -5.06 15.41 16.07
C ARG A 82 -5.29 15.43 17.58
N LYS A 83 -5.40 14.27 18.23
CA LYS A 83 -5.61 14.13 19.68
C LYS A 83 -4.43 14.65 20.50
N GLU A 84 -3.21 14.44 20.01
CA GLU A 84 -1.96 14.86 20.68
C GLU A 84 -1.64 16.36 20.52
N MET A 85 -2.40 17.09 19.70
CA MET A 85 -2.22 18.53 19.56
C MET A 85 -2.64 19.27 20.84
N PRO A 86 -1.82 20.20 21.34
CA PRO A 86 -2.17 20.99 22.53
C PRO A 86 -3.39 21.88 22.27
N SER A 87 -4.09 22.27 23.33
CA SER A 87 -5.17 23.26 23.24
C SER A 87 -4.66 24.63 22.76
N TRP A 88 -5.50 25.38 22.05
CA TRP A 88 -5.26 26.77 21.62
C TRP A 88 -4.85 27.73 22.74
N PHE A 89 -5.28 27.46 23.97
CA PHE A 89 -4.93 28.25 25.14
C PHE A 89 -3.72 27.72 25.92
N ASN A 90 -2.97 26.73 25.42
CA ASN A 90 -1.80 26.22 26.14
C ASN A 90 -0.62 27.21 26.01
N PRO A 91 -0.22 27.92 27.08
CA PRO A 91 0.86 28.91 27.00
C PRO A 91 2.26 28.26 26.97
N PHE A 92 2.37 26.97 27.29
CA PHE A 92 3.66 26.28 27.46
C PHE A 92 4.11 25.50 26.21
N ARG A 93 3.18 25.13 25.32
CA ARG A 93 3.48 24.33 24.12
C ARG A 93 2.73 24.85 22.91
N SER A 94 3.45 25.51 22.00
CA SER A 94 2.88 26.05 20.77
C SER A 94 2.51 24.93 19.79
N GLY A 95 1.54 25.21 18.89
CA GLY A 95 1.14 24.25 17.87
C GLY A 95 2.27 23.86 16.90
N ALA A 96 3.15 24.82 16.55
CA ALA A 96 4.30 24.58 15.70
C ALA A 96 5.30 23.60 16.33
N VAL A 97 5.62 23.81 17.62
CA VAL A 97 6.53 22.93 18.37
C VAL A 97 5.93 21.53 18.50
N ALA A 98 4.63 21.44 18.81
CA ALA A 98 3.94 20.16 18.89
C ALA A 98 3.95 19.39 17.57
N GLN A 99 3.75 20.06 16.43
CA GLN A 99 3.81 19.40 15.12
C GLN A 99 5.19 18.82 14.82
N LEU A 100 6.25 19.59 15.04
CA LEU A 100 7.62 19.12 14.82
C LEU A 100 7.95 17.92 15.70
N GLU A 101 7.55 17.98 16.98
CA GLU A 101 7.74 16.88 17.93
C GLU A 101 6.97 15.61 17.52
N LEU A 102 5.72 15.77 17.06
CA LEU A 102 4.89 14.65 16.57
C LEU A 102 5.46 14.02 15.29
N ILE A 103 5.97 14.82 14.37
CA ILE A 103 6.63 14.33 13.15
C ILE A 103 7.93 13.59 13.51
N ALA A 104 8.70 14.11 14.47
CA ALA A 104 9.95 13.49 14.90
C ALA A 104 9.73 12.11 15.56
N ARG A 105 8.67 11.96 16.37
CA ARG A 105 8.35 10.69 17.05
C ARG A 105 7.40 9.77 16.27
N LEU A 106 7.29 9.93 14.95
CA LEU A 106 6.27 9.23 14.18
C LEU A 106 6.35 7.69 14.32
N ASP A 107 7.54 7.11 14.48
CA ASP A 107 7.70 5.67 14.74
C ASP A 107 6.98 5.23 16.02
N GLU A 108 7.15 5.99 17.11
CA GLU A 108 6.47 5.72 18.38
C GLU A 108 4.96 5.84 18.24
N ILE A 109 4.49 6.85 17.49
CA ILE A 109 3.06 7.03 17.20
C ILE A 109 2.52 5.83 16.42
N PHE A 110 3.27 5.28 15.45
CA PHE A 110 2.84 4.11 14.70
C PHE A 110 2.66 2.90 15.63
N THR A 111 3.63 2.64 16.51
CA THR A 111 3.51 1.56 17.50
C THR A 111 2.33 1.78 18.46
N GLU A 112 2.12 3.01 18.92
CA GLU A 112 0.96 3.35 19.76
C GLU A 112 -0.37 3.13 19.04
N VAL A 113 -0.48 3.56 17.79
CA VAL A 113 -1.69 3.38 16.95
C VAL A 113 -1.94 1.90 16.71
N ALA A 114 -0.90 1.12 16.38
CA ALA A 114 -1.01 -0.32 16.18
C ALA A 114 -1.57 -1.00 17.45
N ARG A 115 -1.09 -0.60 18.63
CA ARG A 115 -1.56 -1.14 19.91
C ARG A 115 -2.99 -0.69 20.23
N GLU A 116 -3.28 0.61 20.14
CA GLU A 116 -4.59 1.20 20.48
C GLU A 116 -5.70 0.64 19.59
N TYR A 117 -5.47 0.52 18.28
CA TYR A 117 -6.46 0.09 17.30
C TYR A 117 -6.32 -1.38 16.86
N SER A 118 -5.53 -2.18 17.57
CA SER A 118 -5.34 -3.62 17.31
C SER A 118 -6.66 -4.40 17.24
N HIS A 119 -7.62 -4.06 18.11
CA HIS A 119 -8.96 -4.64 18.15
C HIS A 119 -9.82 -4.34 16.92
N PHE A 120 -9.44 -3.35 16.11
CA PHE A 120 -10.04 -3.11 14.79
C PHE A 120 -9.30 -3.83 13.66
N GLY A 121 -8.43 -4.80 13.95
CA GLY A 121 -7.69 -5.55 12.92
C GLY A 121 -6.63 -4.73 12.21
N ILE A 122 -5.96 -3.82 12.94
CA ILE A 122 -4.80 -3.07 12.45
C ILE A 122 -3.53 -3.76 12.94
N SER A 123 -2.63 -4.10 12.01
CA SER A 123 -1.33 -4.69 12.30
C SER A 123 -0.19 -3.74 11.91
N GLU A 124 1.02 -3.98 12.45
CA GLU A 124 2.21 -3.18 12.11
C GLU A 124 2.56 -3.25 10.61
N GLY A 125 2.23 -4.37 9.95
CA GLY A 125 2.46 -4.55 8.50
C GLY A 125 1.55 -3.71 7.60
N ASP A 126 0.49 -3.12 8.15
CA ASP A 126 -0.43 -2.26 7.40
C ASP A 126 0.04 -0.79 7.36
N PHE A 127 1.12 -0.44 8.08
CA PHE A 127 1.62 0.93 8.17
C PHE A 127 2.45 1.33 6.95
N PRO A 128 2.35 2.61 6.52
CA PRO A 128 3.17 3.13 5.45
C PRO A 128 4.63 3.31 5.89
N ASP A 129 5.53 3.56 4.94
CA ASP A 129 6.90 3.96 5.22
C ASP A 129 6.93 5.25 6.08
N ALA A 130 7.55 5.16 7.26
CA ALA A 130 7.55 6.24 8.24
C ALA A 130 8.25 7.49 7.69
N ASP A 131 9.35 7.35 6.96
CA ASP A 131 10.11 8.48 6.42
C ASP A 131 9.38 9.18 5.27
N ALA A 132 8.69 8.44 4.41
CA ALA A 132 7.77 9.00 3.42
C ALA A 132 6.63 9.77 4.09
N PHE A 133 6.04 9.19 5.14
CA PHE A 133 4.94 9.82 5.86
C PHE A 133 5.39 11.10 6.58
N ARG A 134 6.57 11.11 7.22
CA ARG A 134 7.19 12.31 7.81
C ARG A 134 7.34 13.44 6.80
N ARG A 135 7.86 13.13 5.60
CA ARG A 135 8.04 14.12 4.54
C ARG A 135 6.70 14.73 4.10
N HIS A 136 5.64 13.92 3.99
CA HIS A 136 4.31 14.41 3.65
C HIS A 136 3.70 15.28 4.76
N LEU A 137 3.86 14.89 6.03
CA LEU A 137 3.41 15.68 7.17
C LEU A 137 4.15 17.02 7.27
N ALA A 138 5.47 17.04 7.08
CA ALA A 138 6.27 18.26 7.09
C ALA A 138 5.83 19.23 5.99
N ALA A 139 5.69 18.73 4.75
CA ALA A 139 5.20 19.54 3.64
C ALA A 139 3.77 20.08 3.87
N ALA A 140 2.90 19.30 4.52
CA ALA A 140 1.56 19.75 4.89
C ALA A 140 1.59 20.81 6.00
N ALA A 141 2.48 20.67 6.99
CA ALA A 141 2.68 21.65 8.06
C ALA A 141 3.19 23.00 7.51
N GLU A 142 4.12 22.97 6.57
CA GLU A 142 4.61 24.17 5.87
C GLU A 142 3.50 24.87 5.08
N ARG A 143 2.67 24.10 4.36
CA ARG A 143 1.61 24.65 3.50
C ARG A 143 0.42 25.20 4.29
N HIS A 144 0.02 24.53 5.36
CA HIS A 144 -1.23 24.81 6.08
C HIS A 144 -1.02 25.41 7.48
N GLY A 145 0.23 25.57 7.90
CA GLY A 145 0.62 26.24 9.14
C GLY A 145 0.40 25.41 10.42
N PRO A 146 0.62 26.03 11.59
CA PRO A 146 0.75 25.34 12.88
C PRO A 146 -0.55 24.74 13.43
N SER A 147 -1.68 25.03 12.79
CA SER A 147 -3.00 24.55 13.21
C SER A 147 -3.51 23.36 12.38
N CYS A 148 -2.80 22.97 11.31
CA CYS A 148 -3.34 22.00 10.35
C CYS A 148 -3.61 20.62 10.98
N PHE A 149 -2.82 20.20 11.97
CA PHE A 149 -3.03 18.92 12.66
C PHE A 149 -4.30 18.92 13.53
N ARG A 150 -4.76 20.09 14.01
CA ARG A 150 -6.04 20.19 14.74
C ARG A 150 -7.24 20.09 13.80
N GLN A 151 -7.06 20.42 12.53
CA GLN A 151 -8.09 20.38 11.50
C GLN A 151 -8.22 18.98 10.86
N LEU A 152 -7.35 18.04 11.24
CA LEU A 152 -7.42 16.66 10.76
C LEU A 152 -8.77 16.01 11.16
N PRO A 153 -9.25 15.06 10.33
CA PRO A 153 -10.53 14.41 10.57
C PRO A 153 -10.49 13.60 11.87
N ARG A 154 -11.64 13.56 12.54
CA ARG A 154 -11.91 12.65 13.65
C ARG A 154 -12.33 11.31 13.10
N ILE A 155 -11.86 10.24 13.72
CA ILE A 155 -12.29 8.90 13.33
C ILE A 155 -13.64 8.55 13.99
N ASP A 156 -14.55 7.98 13.22
CA ASP A 156 -15.77 7.36 13.75
C ASP A 156 -15.52 5.87 13.92
N ALA A 157 -15.56 5.40 15.17
CA ALA A 157 -15.40 3.98 15.50
C ALA A 157 -16.44 3.10 14.80
N ARG A 158 -17.63 3.64 14.49
CA ARG A 158 -18.68 2.91 13.75
C ARG A 158 -18.25 2.62 12.31
N GLU A 159 -17.62 3.59 11.65
CA GLU A 159 -17.11 3.42 10.29
C GLU A 159 -15.91 2.47 10.25
N LEU A 160 -15.03 2.52 11.25
CA LEU A 160 -13.95 1.52 11.40
C LEU A 160 -14.50 0.10 11.55
N MET A 161 -15.51 -0.10 12.41
CA MET A 161 -16.17 -1.40 12.58
C MET A 161 -16.86 -1.85 11.30
N ARG A 162 -17.49 -0.93 10.57
CA ARG A 162 -18.13 -1.24 9.30
C ARG A 162 -17.11 -1.71 8.27
N MET A 163 -15.96 -1.03 8.15
CA MET A 163 -14.88 -1.46 7.28
C MET A 163 -14.29 -2.80 7.72
N GLN A 164 -14.19 -3.07 9.02
CA GLN A 164 -13.71 -4.36 9.51
C GLN A 164 -14.66 -5.49 9.14
N ARG A 165 -15.97 -5.33 9.37
CA ARG A 165 -16.98 -6.33 8.96
C ARG A 165 -16.99 -6.56 7.45
N LEU A 166 -16.79 -5.51 6.65
CA LEU A 166 -16.65 -5.69 5.19
C LEU A 166 -15.45 -6.57 4.83
N LEU A 167 -14.36 -6.51 5.58
CA LEU A 167 -13.18 -7.35 5.33
C LEU A 167 -13.36 -8.79 5.84
N GLU A 168 -14.09 -8.99 6.94
CA GLU A 168 -14.27 -10.30 7.59
C GLU A 168 -15.46 -11.10 7.02
N ASP A 169 -16.58 -10.43 6.73
CA ASP A 169 -17.86 -11.10 6.43
C ASP A 169 -18.15 -11.17 4.92
N VAL A 170 -17.60 -10.24 4.12
CA VAL A 170 -17.98 -10.06 2.70
C VAL A 170 -16.91 -10.59 1.74
N ILE A 171 -15.69 -10.81 2.25
CA ILE A 171 -14.56 -11.29 1.46
C ILE A 171 -14.24 -12.69 1.98
N PRO A 172 -14.57 -13.75 1.21
CA PRO A 172 -14.41 -15.13 1.65
C PRO A 172 -12.94 -15.55 1.82
#